data_AF-A0A953UFA5-F1
#
_entry.id   AF-A0A953UFA5-F1
#
_cell.length_a   1.000
_cell.length_b   1.000
_cell.length_c   1.000
_cell.angle_alpha   90.00
_cell.angle_beta   90.00
_cell.angle_gamma   90.00
#
_symmetry.space_group_name_H-M   'P 1'
#
loop_
_entity.id
_entity.type
_entity.pdbx_description
1 polymer ?
#
loop_
_entity_poly.entity_id
_entity_poly.type
_entity_poly.pdbx_seq_one_letter_code
_entity_poly.pdbx_strand_id
1 'polypeptide(L)'
;MMARTQITLPPETQRRARQRASDLGCSLAEYLRRLVTRDLGGAQTQADPALVFDLGSSGGSDIAKDKHAMVAQAMASESTPKRRPLKKRR
;
A
#
# COMPACT_ATOMS: atom_id res chain seq x y z
N MET A 1 -21.32 -30.94 5.59
CA MET A 1 -20.32 -31.93 6.03
C MET A 1 -18.96 -31.49 5.51
N MET A 2 -17.89 -31.54 6.29
CA MET A 2 -16.54 -31.14 5.84
C MET A 2 -15.80 -32.35 5.29
N ALA A 3 -15.16 -32.20 4.13
CA ALA A 3 -14.30 -33.23 3.55
C ALA A 3 -12.96 -33.28 4.30
N ARG A 4 -12.44 -34.50 4.53
CA ARG A 4 -11.10 -34.67 5.11
C ARG A 4 -10.06 -34.55 4.01
N THR A 5 -9.13 -33.61 4.18
CA THR A 5 -8.00 -33.40 3.27
C THR A 5 -6.69 -33.48 4.05
N GLN A 6 -5.72 -34.23 3.54
CA GLN A 6 -4.34 -34.23 4.04
C GLN A 6 -3.51 -33.24 3.23
N ILE A 7 -2.79 -32.36 3.91
CA ILE A 7 -1.96 -31.33 3.29
C ILE A 7 -0.57 -31.42 3.91
N THR A 8 0.44 -31.60 3.07
CA THR A 8 1.85 -31.56 3.48
C THR A 8 2.37 -30.15 3.32
N LEU A 9 2.95 -29.59 4.38
CA LEU A 9 3.59 -28.29 4.36
C LEU A 9 5.08 -28.46 4.66
N PRO A 10 5.97 -27.68 4.01
CA PRO A 10 7.35 -27.57 4.44
C PRO A 10 7.41 -27.19 5.93
N PRO A 11 8.38 -27.71 6.71
CA PRO A 11 8.44 -27.48 8.15
C PRO A 11 8.43 -25.98 8.54
N GLU A 12 9.18 -25.16 7.81
CA GLU A 12 9.22 -23.70 8.02
C GLU A 12 7.86 -23.04 7.76
N THR A 13 7.16 -23.45 6.70
CA THR A 13 5.82 -22.95 6.39
C THR A 13 4.82 -23.35 7.48
N GLN A 14 4.89 -24.59 7.96
CA GLN A 14 4.04 -25.08 9.04
C GLN A 14 4.28 -24.28 10.34
N ARG A 15 5.56 -24.03 10.67
CA ARG A 15 5.94 -23.24 11.85
C ARG A 15 5.38 -21.82 11.79
N ARG A 16 5.57 -21.13 10.67
CA ARG A 16 5.06 -19.78 10.45
C ARG A 16 3.53 -19.72 10.49
N ALA A 17 2.85 -20.70 9.87
CA ALA A 17 1.40 -20.78 9.89
C ALA A 17 0.86 -21.02 11.32
N ARG A 18 1.53 -21.86 12.12
CA ARG A 18 1.18 -22.05 13.54
C ARG A 18 1.37 -20.78 14.35
N GLN A 19 2.50 -20.08 14.19
CA GLN A 19 2.74 -18.81 14.86
C GLN A 19 1.63 -17.81 14.54
N ARG A 20 1.32 -17.65 13.26
CA ARG A 20 0.27 -16.73 12.82
C ARG A 20 -1.11 -17.10 13.36
N ALA A 21 -1.43 -18.39 13.42
CA ALA A 21 -2.67 -18.87 14.01
C ALA A 21 -2.75 -18.53 15.52
N SER A 22 -1.64 -18.72 16.25
CA SER A 22 -1.53 -18.32 17.67
C SER A 22 -1.69 -16.82 17.86
N ASP A 23 -1.05 -15.99 17.03
CA ASP A 23 -1.18 -14.53 17.07
C ASP A 23 -2.65 -14.08 16.86
N LEU A 24 -3.40 -14.84 16.06
CA LEU A 24 -4.83 -14.62 15.78
C LEU A 24 -5.76 -15.30 16.80
N GLY A 25 -5.21 -16.00 17.81
CA GLY A 25 -5.99 -16.71 18.84
C GLY A 25 -6.83 -17.88 18.29
N CYS A 26 -6.41 -18.50 17.19
CA CYS A 26 -7.14 -19.59 16.55
C CYS A 26 -6.26 -20.83 16.28
N SER A 27 -6.89 -21.97 16.02
CA SER A 27 -6.16 -23.19 15.66
C SER A 27 -5.59 -23.09 14.24
N LEU A 28 -4.53 -23.87 13.95
CA LEU A 28 -3.95 -23.95 12.59
C LEU A 28 -4.99 -24.35 11.54
N ALA A 29 -5.88 -25.29 11.85
CA ALA A 29 -6.92 -25.74 10.94
C ALA A 29 -7.89 -24.61 10.60
N GLU A 30 -8.26 -23.80 11.60
CA GLU A 30 -9.14 -22.65 11.41
C GLU A 30 -8.46 -21.53 10.61
N TYR A 31 -7.18 -21.26 10.92
CA TYR A 31 -6.37 -20.33 10.13
C TYR A 31 -6.33 -20.72 8.64
N LEU A 32 -6.09 -22.00 8.33
CA LEU A 32 -6.06 -22.49 6.96
C LEU A 32 -7.43 -22.38 6.27
N ARG A 33 -8.53 -22.70 6.97
CA ARG A 33 -9.89 -22.50 6.41
C ARG A 33 -10.14 -21.04 6.07
N ARG A 34 -9.86 -20.12 7.01
CA ARG A 34 -10.03 -18.67 6.79
C ARG A 34 -9.17 -18.17 5.64
N LEU A 35 -7.94 -18.68 5.53
CA LEU A 35 -7.04 -18.33 4.43
C LEU A 35 -7.62 -18.78 3.09
N VAL A 36 -8.06 -20.03 2.98
CA VAL A 36 -8.67 -20.57 1.76
C VAL A 36 -9.99 -19.85 1.43
N THR A 37 -10.86 -19.59 2.41
CA THR A 37 -12.10 -18.85 2.21
C THR A 37 -11.83 -17.41 1.75
N ARG A 38 -10.81 -16.74 2.30
CA ARG A 38 -10.40 -15.40 1.85
C ARG A 38 -9.88 -15.41 0.42
N ASP A 39 -9.05 -16.40 0.08
CA ASP A 39 -8.46 -16.56 -1.24
C ASP A 39 -9.54 -16.85 -2.31
N LEU A 40 -10.43 -17.79 -2.03
CA LEU A 40 -11.54 -18.15 -2.92
C LEU A 40 -12.69 -17.14 -2.92
N GLY A 41 -12.78 -16.28 -1.89
CA GLY A 41 -13.87 -15.35 -1.66
C GLY A 41 -13.92 -14.14 -2.60
N GLY A 42 -12.96 -13.99 -3.52
CA GLY A 42 -13.14 -13.18 -4.73
C GLY A 42 -13.62 -11.74 -4.53
N ALA A 43 -12.90 -10.95 -3.74
CA ALA A 43 -12.60 -9.54 -4.02
C ALA A 43 -11.51 -9.13 -3.05
N GLN A 44 -10.29 -8.92 -3.54
CA GLN A 44 -9.45 -7.94 -2.88
C GLN A 44 -10.25 -6.64 -2.95
N THR A 45 -10.74 -6.15 -1.80
CA THR A 45 -11.00 -4.72 -1.68
C THR A 45 -9.76 -4.07 -2.25
N GLN A 46 -9.87 -3.40 -3.41
CA GLN A 46 -8.82 -2.51 -3.86
C GLN A 46 -8.47 -1.71 -2.62
N ALA A 47 -7.26 -1.87 -2.10
CA ALA A 47 -6.82 -1.06 -0.99
C ALA A 47 -6.87 0.37 -1.54
N ASP A 48 -7.96 1.07 -1.24
CA ASP A 48 -8.10 2.47 -1.58
C ASP A 48 -6.96 3.16 -0.82
N PRO A 49 -5.95 3.71 -1.52
CA PRO A 49 -4.84 4.36 -0.85
C PRO A 49 -5.33 5.49 0.07
N ALA A 50 -6.53 6.05 -0.18
CA ALA A 50 -7.17 7.04 0.68
C ALA A 50 -7.65 6.50 2.04
N LEU A 51 -7.75 5.18 2.22
CA LEU A 51 -8.06 4.55 3.52
C LEU A 51 -6.80 4.23 4.33
N VAL A 52 -5.65 4.06 3.68
CA VAL A 52 -4.38 3.71 4.33
C VAL A 52 -3.61 4.96 4.74
N PHE A 53 -3.67 5.99 3.91
CA PHE A 53 -3.15 7.31 4.22
C PHE A 53 -4.35 8.20 4.49
N ASP A 54 -4.38 8.92 5.61
CA ASP A 54 -5.41 9.94 5.95
C ASP A 54 -5.29 11.15 5.00
N LEU A 55 -5.40 10.89 3.70
CA LEU A 55 -5.42 11.86 2.63
C LEU A 55 -6.85 12.38 2.58
N GLY A 56 -7.19 13.26 3.53
CA GLY A 56 -8.43 14.01 3.49
C GLY A 56 -8.64 14.60 2.09
N SER A 57 -9.89 14.61 1.62
CA SER A 57 -10.29 15.09 0.29
C SER A 57 -9.65 16.44 -0.04
N SER A 58 -8.52 16.42 -0.73
CA SER A 58 -7.88 17.62 -1.27
C SER A 58 -8.53 17.87 -2.62
N GLY A 59 -9.40 18.88 -2.66
CA GLY A 59 -10.28 19.15 -3.80
C GLY A 59 -9.55 19.57 -5.08
N GLY A 60 -8.95 18.62 -5.79
CA GLY A 60 -8.76 18.72 -7.24
C GLY A 60 -7.33 18.85 -7.74
N SER A 61 -6.54 17.79 -7.62
CA SER A 61 -5.42 17.58 -8.55
C SER A 61 -5.27 16.09 -8.83
N ASP A 62 -5.52 15.69 -10.08
CA ASP A 62 -5.25 14.34 -10.55
C ASP A 62 -3.74 14.22 -10.84
N ILE A 63 -2.98 13.90 -9.78
CA ILE A 63 -1.52 13.76 -9.86
C ILE A 63 -1.13 12.68 -10.87
N ALA A 64 -1.94 11.62 -11.05
CA ALA A 64 -1.61 10.55 -11.98
C ALA A 64 -1.59 11.06 -13.43
N LYS A 65 -2.56 11.91 -13.78
CA LYS A 65 -2.66 12.53 -15.10
C LYS A 65 -1.66 13.67 -15.30
N ASP A 66 -1.49 14.53 -14.29
CA ASP A 66 -0.82 15.82 -14.45
C ASP A 66 0.62 15.87 -13.90
N LYS A 67 1.15 14.75 -13.38
CA LYS A 67 2.48 14.68 -12.74
C LYS A 67 3.60 15.39 -13.51
N HIS A 68 3.62 15.24 -14.83
CA HIS A 68 4.70 15.80 -15.64
C HIS A 68 4.65 17.32 -15.68
N ALA A 69 3.45 17.90 -15.80
CA ALA A 69 3.26 19.35 -15.77
C ALA A 69 3.59 19.91 -14.38
N MET A 70 3.19 19.21 -13.31
CA MET A 70 3.47 19.62 -11.93
C MET A 70 4.98 19.60 -11.62
N VAL A 71 5.68 18.53 -12.00
CA VAL A 71 7.15 18.43 -11.84
C VAL A 71 7.85 19.50 -12.66
N ALA A 72 7.43 19.74 -13.91
CA ALA A 72 7.99 20.79 -14.74
C ALA A 72 7.81 22.19 -14.12
N GLN A 73 6.63 22.48 -13.56
CA GLN A 73 6.38 23.74 -12.84
C GLN A 73 7.25 23.89 -11.60
N ALA A 74 7.43 22.83 -10.82
CA ALA A 74 8.29 22.86 -9.63
C ALA A 74 9.74 23.17 -10.00
N MET A 75 10.28 22.47 -11.00
CA MET A 75 11.64 22.70 -11.50
C MET A 75 11.81 24.12 -12.06
N ALA A 76 10.81 24.62 -12.80
CA ALA A 76 10.83 25.98 -13.32
C ALA A 76 10.80 27.05 -12.21
N SER A 77 10.04 26.80 -11.14
CA SER A 77 9.93 27.70 -10.00
C SER A 77 11.24 27.81 -9.20
N GLU A 78 11.94 26.69 -9.03
CA GLU A 78 13.28 26.66 -8.41
C GLU A 78 14.35 27.31 -9.28
N SER A 79 14.17 27.29 -10.60
CA SER A 79 15.14 27.82 -11.57
C SER A 79 15.08 29.35 -11.72
N THR A 80 14.21 30.06 -10.99
CA THR A 80 14.15 31.52 -11.08
C THR A 80 15.43 32.11 -10.49
N PRO A 81 16.36 32.68 -11.29
CA PRO A 81 17.58 33.24 -10.74
C PRO A 81 17.19 34.45 -9.90
N LYS A 82 17.49 34.39 -8.59
CA LYS A 82 17.33 35.51 -7.66
C LYS A 82 18.21 36.65 -8.17
N ARG A 83 17.65 37.53 -9.00
CA ARG A 83 18.35 38.70 -9.56
C ARG A 83 18.82 39.57 -8.40
N ARG A 84 20.07 39.39 -7.98
CA ARG A 84 20.72 40.29 -7.03
C ARG A 84 20.83 41.64 -7.75
N PRO A 85 20.24 42.73 -7.22
CA PRO A 85 20.36 44.03 -7.87
C PRO A 85 21.84 44.42 -7.87
N LEU A 86 22.42 44.64 -9.06
CA LEU A 86 23.75 45.21 -9.20
C LEU A 86 23.72 46.62 -8.60
N LYS A 87 24.38 46.80 -7.47
CA LYS A 87 24.59 48.11 -6.84
C LYS A 87 25.50 48.92 -7.76
N LYS A 88 24.93 49.84 -8.56
CA LYS A 88 25.69 50.85 -9.29
C LYS A 88 26.49 51.67 -8.27
N ARG A 89 27.80 51.43 -8.20
CA ARG A 89 28.74 52.34 -7.52
C ARG A 89 29.04 53.46 -8.49
N ARG A 90 28.72 54.67 -8.04
CA ARG A 90 29.08 55.95 -8.66
C ARG A 90 30.59 56.09 -8.78
#